data_AF-A0A356J401-F1
#
_entry.id   AF-A0A356J401-F1
#
_cell.length_a   1.000
_cell.length_b   1.000
_cell.length_c   1.000
_cell.angle_alpha   90.00
_cell.angle_beta   90.00
_cell.angle_gamma   90.00
#
_symmetry.space_group_name_H-M   'P 1'
#
loop_
_entity.id
_entity.type
_entity.pdbx_description
1 polymer ?
#
loop_
_entity_poly.entity_id
_entity_poly.type
_entity_poly.pdbx_seq_one_letter_code
_entity_poly.pdbx_strand_id
1 'polypeptide(L)'
;MQSKLAASDYAALVKDGLQPTFADAIRLNAAGIRVERAADAVPLGAPPRVAYLGDWCLWEPTLGRLMWLDRARQMVGDAASDLALSAFACWASDADLPDLRSVDALVRAVEKFRDEVLQPYTLSQVVAAVSYAMDGADPADGEDIAAGRPSVKNPPAETLSAAWSVFAHCVGVGQDADAAVKLTYRNAVALFALAAMREGVDIAKDKHATALGDYCCTLAQIKARLLEARAAARKEEA
;
A
#
# COMPACT_ATOMS: atom_id res chain seq x y z
N MET A 1 21.35 -7.40 12.30
CA MET A 1 20.61 -8.67 12.42
C MET A 1 20.56 -9.29 11.03
N GLN A 2 20.82 -10.60 10.90
CA GLN A 2 20.89 -11.29 9.62
C GLN A 2 19.87 -12.44 9.59
N SER A 3 19.09 -12.54 8.53
CA SER A 3 18.14 -13.63 8.29
C SER A 3 18.88 -14.90 7.89
N LYS A 4 18.51 -16.02 8.51
CA LYS A 4 19.04 -17.35 8.18
C LYS A 4 18.57 -17.80 6.80
N LEU A 5 17.31 -17.49 6.46
CA LEU A 5 16.73 -17.77 5.15
C LEU A 5 17.48 -17.03 4.03
N ALA A 6 17.64 -15.70 4.19
CA ALA A 6 18.36 -14.87 3.23
C ALA A 6 19.84 -15.26 3.07
N ALA A 7 20.50 -15.65 4.17
CA ALA A 7 21.89 -16.11 4.12
C ALA A 7 22.06 -17.41 3.31
N SER A 8 21.12 -18.35 3.45
CA SER A 8 21.13 -19.61 2.70
C SER A 8 20.92 -19.39 1.20
N ASP A 9 19.93 -18.57 0.82
CA ASP A 9 19.62 -18.33 -0.59
C ASP A 9 20.68 -17.47 -1.28
N TYR A 10 21.28 -16.51 -0.57
CA TYR A 10 22.43 -15.77 -1.09
C TYR A 10 23.61 -16.72 -1.40
N ALA A 11 23.91 -17.65 -0.50
CA ALA A 11 24.97 -18.64 -0.72
C ALA A 11 24.65 -19.57 -1.92
N ALA A 12 23.38 -19.93 -2.12
CA ALA A 12 22.94 -20.70 -3.27
C ALA A 12 23.13 -19.95 -4.59
N LEU A 13 22.78 -18.65 -4.65
CA LEU A 13 23.00 -17.81 -5.85
C LEU A 13 24.49 -17.73 -6.22
N VAL A 14 25.37 -17.54 -5.23
CA VAL A 14 26.82 -17.52 -5.46
C VAL A 14 27.32 -18.89 -5.94
N LYS A 15 26.83 -19.98 -5.37
CA LYS A 15 27.16 -21.35 -5.80
C LYS A 15 26.74 -21.63 -7.25
N ASP A 16 25.62 -21.06 -7.70
CA ASP A 16 25.15 -21.14 -9.10
C ASP A 16 25.99 -20.28 -10.07
N GLY A 17 27.03 -19.61 -9.56
CA GLY A 17 27.93 -18.74 -10.32
C GLY A 17 27.32 -17.39 -10.67
N LEU A 18 26.28 -16.96 -9.92
CA LEU A 18 25.74 -15.61 -10.00
C LEU A 18 26.48 -14.71 -9.02
N GLN A 19 26.52 -13.41 -9.30
CA GLN A 19 27.22 -12.42 -8.47
C GLN A 19 26.23 -11.38 -7.94
N PRO A 20 25.49 -11.69 -6.85
CA PRO A 20 24.59 -10.73 -6.24
C PRO A 20 25.38 -9.53 -5.69
N THR A 21 24.80 -8.34 -5.82
CA THR A 21 25.38 -7.09 -5.31
C THR A 21 25.13 -6.93 -3.81
N PHE A 22 25.82 -5.98 -3.19
CA PHE A 22 25.57 -5.61 -1.79
C PHE A 22 24.12 -5.13 -1.56
N ALA A 23 23.53 -4.42 -2.53
CA ALA A 23 22.13 -3.99 -2.47
C ALA A 23 21.16 -5.20 -2.49
N ASP A 24 21.47 -6.24 -3.28
CA ASP A 24 20.68 -7.48 -3.30
C ASP A 24 20.74 -8.20 -1.95
N ALA A 25 21.93 -8.23 -1.33
CA ALA A 25 22.11 -8.80 0.00
C ALA A 25 21.25 -8.07 1.05
N ILE A 26 21.23 -6.74 1.02
CA ILE A 26 20.40 -5.93 1.94
C ILE A 26 18.92 -6.20 1.70
N ARG A 27 18.47 -6.20 0.44
CA ARG A 27 17.06 -6.42 0.07
C ARG A 27 16.58 -7.81 0.49
N LEU A 28 17.33 -8.85 0.14
CA LEU A 28 17.01 -10.23 0.49
C LEU A 28 17.01 -10.44 2.01
N ASN A 29 17.98 -9.84 2.72
CA ASN A 29 18.04 -9.89 4.18
C ASN A 29 16.87 -9.16 4.84
N ALA A 30 16.45 -8.01 4.32
CA ALA A 30 15.29 -7.27 4.83
C ALA A 30 14.00 -8.06 4.65
N ALA A 31 13.79 -8.69 3.48
CA ALA A 31 12.65 -9.56 3.23
C ALA A 31 12.68 -10.82 4.10
N GLY A 32 13.83 -11.48 4.24
CA GLY A 32 14.00 -12.66 5.08
C GLY A 32 13.77 -12.38 6.55
N ILE A 33 14.21 -11.22 7.05
CA ILE A 33 13.92 -10.77 8.42
C ILE A 33 12.41 -10.56 8.61
N ARG A 34 11.67 -10.07 7.59
CA ARG A 34 10.21 -9.95 7.68
C ARG A 34 9.54 -11.31 7.74
N VAL A 35 9.98 -12.30 6.96
CA VAL A 35 9.48 -13.68 7.05
C VAL A 35 9.73 -14.26 8.44
N GLU A 36 10.95 -14.13 8.93
CA GLU A 36 11.37 -14.67 10.23
C GLU A 36 10.72 -13.95 11.41
N ARG A 37 10.43 -12.65 11.28
CA ARG A 37 9.76 -11.84 12.32
C ARG A 37 8.24 -11.77 12.17
N ALA A 38 7.66 -12.17 11.04
CA ALA A 38 6.21 -12.22 10.85
C ALA A 38 5.53 -13.22 11.80
N ALA A 39 6.29 -14.15 12.39
CA ALA A 39 5.85 -14.97 13.51
C ALA A 39 5.56 -14.14 14.79
N ASP A 40 6.19 -12.98 14.99
CA ASP A 40 6.23 -12.28 16.28
C ASP A 40 5.91 -10.77 16.26
N ALA A 41 5.70 -10.13 15.10
CA ALA A 41 5.60 -8.65 15.06
C ALA A 41 4.42 -8.10 14.24
N VAL A 42 3.37 -7.68 14.93
CA VAL A 42 2.49 -6.58 14.46
C VAL A 42 3.20 -5.27 14.85
N PRO A 43 3.75 -4.47 13.92
CA PRO A 43 4.24 -3.15 14.29
C PRO A 43 3.02 -2.24 14.53
N LEU A 44 2.57 -2.17 15.77
CA LEU A 44 1.78 -1.04 16.24
C LEU A 44 2.59 0.24 15.99
N GLY A 45 2.05 1.14 15.16
CA GLY A 45 2.66 2.45 14.94
C GLY A 45 3.50 2.56 13.68
N ALA A 46 3.18 1.84 12.60
CA ALA A 46 3.66 2.27 11.29
C ALA A 46 3.10 3.68 11.02
N PRO A 47 3.97 4.67 10.72
CA PRO A 47 3.50 6.00 10.36
C PRO A 47 2.62 5.90 9.09
N PRO A 48 1.61 6.78 8.94
CA PRO A 48 0.80 6.83 7.73
C PRO A 48 1.70 7.02 6.52
N ARG A 49 1.34 6.39 5.40
CA ARG A 49 2.03 6.63 4.13
C ARG A 49 1.84 8.09 3.71
N VAL A 50 2.88 8.64 3.08
CA VAL A 50 2.90 10.01 2.61
C VAL A 50 3.46 10.05 1.21
N ALA A 51 2.70 10.59 0.28
CA ALA A 51 3.15 10.92 -1.07
C ALA A 51 3.21 12.44 -1.25
N TYR A 52 4.17 12.90 -2.04
CA TYR A 52 4.32 14.30 -2.40
C TYR A 52 3.94 14.50 -3.86
N LEU A 53 3.11 15.51 -4.12
CA LEU A 53 2.74 15.97 -5.45
C LEU A 53 3.11 17.46 -5.54
N GLY A 54 4.37 17.73 -5.91
CA GLY A 54 4.97 19.05 -5.76
C GLY A 54 4.97 19.49 -4.30
N ASP A 55 4.34 20.64 -4.02
CA ASP A 55 4.20 21.18 -2.66
C ASP A 55 3.05 20.55 -1.86
N TRP A 56 2.24 19.70 -2.50
CA TRP A 56 1.10 19.06 -1.87
C TRP A 56 1.47 17.72 -1.24
N CYS A 57 0.90 17.47 -0.07
CA CYS A 57 1.11 16.27 0.70
C CYS A 57 -0.17 15.43 0.71
N LEU A 58 -0.08 14.20 0.22
CA LEU A 58 -1.16 13.21 0.24
C LEU A 58 -0.86 12.18 1.33
N TRP A 59 -1.75 12.07 2.30
CA TRP A 59 -1.63 11.16 3.42
C TRP A 59 -2.48 9.91 3.21
N GLU A 60 -2.02 8.78 3.76
CA GLU A 60 -2.85 7.59 3.90
C GLU A 60 -4.17 7.96 4.60
N PRO A 61 -5.33 7.69 3.97
CA PRO A 61 -6.61 8.07 4.56
C PRO A 61 -6.90 7.25 5.82
N THR A 62 -7.60 7.88 6.75
CA THR A 62 -8.18 7.21 7.91
C THR A 62 -9.40 6.37 7.49
N LEU A 63 -9.87 5.49 8.37
CA LEU A 63 -11.11 4.74 8.17
C LEU A 63 -12.29 5.68 7.91
N GLY A 64 -12.40 6.79 8.65
CA GLY A 64 -13.43 7.80 8.44
C GLY A 64 -13.38 8.41 7.04
N ARG A 65 -12.18 8.69 6.53
CA ARG A 65 -11.99 9.20 5.16
C ARG A 65 -12.31 8.16 4.10
N LEU A 66 -11.98 6.90 4.34
CA LEU A 66 -12.35 5.80 3.43
C LEU A 66 -13.87 5.59 3.39
N MET A 67 -14.54 5.68 4.53
CA MET A 67 -16.01 5.60 4.62
C MET A 67 -16.68 6.81 3.93
N TRP A 68 -16.12 8.01 4.11
CA TRP A 68 -16.54 9.20 3.37
C TRP A 68 -16.36 9.01 1.86
N LEU A 69 -15.19 8.52 1.43
CA LEU A 69 -14.86 8.28 0.03
C LEU A 69 -15.81 7.27 -0.61
N ASP A 70 -16.07 6.14 0.06
CA ASP A 70 -17.03 5.13 -0.38
C ASP A 70 -18.42 5.76 -0.65
N ARG A 71 -18.89 6.59 0.28
CA ARG A 71 -20.18 7.25 0.15
C ARG A 71 -20.19 8.34 -0.92
N ALA A 72 -19.12 9.13 -1.04
CA ALA A 72 -18.97 10.17 -2.05
C ALA A 72 -18.98 9.59 -3.48
N ARG A 73 -18.32 8.45 -3.69
CA ARG A 73 -18.31 7.75 -4.98
C ARG A 73 -19.69 7.32 -5.45
N GLN A 74 -20.51 6.81 -4.53
CA GLN A 74 -21.89 6.42 -4.84
C GLN A 74 -22.75 7.61 -5.30
N MET A 75 -22.34 8.84 -4.99
CA MET A 75 -23.08 10.06 -5.32
C MET A 75 -22.64 10.71 -6.63
N VAL A 76 -21.35 10.65 -7.00
CA VAL A 76 -20.79 11.39 -8.15
C VAL A 76 -20.57 10.50 -9.39
N GLY A 77 -20.33 9.20 -9.23
CA GLY A 77 -20.56 8.17 -10.25
C GLY A 77 -19.71 8.16 -11.55
N ASP A 78 -18.71 9.04 -11.74
CA ASP A 78 -17.82 9.00 -12.91
C ASP A 78 -16.34 8.76 -12.56
N ALA A 79 -15.62 8.12 -13.49
CA ALA A 79 -14.24 7.65 -13.28
C ALA A 79 -13.21 8.80 -13.18
N ALA A 80 -13.49 9.95 -13.78
CA ALA A 80 -12.62 11.13 -13.67
C ALA A 80 -12.74 11.77 -12.27
N SER A 81 -13.94 11.77 -11.71
CA SER A 81 -14.24 12.19 -10.35
C SER A 81 -13.69 11.20 -9.34
N ASP A 82 -13.57 9.91 -9.66
CA ASP A 82 -13.01 8.90 -8.74
C ASP A 82 -11.56 9.17 -8.35
N LEU A 83 -10.70 9.56 -9.29
CA LEU A 83 -9.31 9.90 -8.98
C LEU A 83 -9.25 11.20 -8.16
N ALA A 84 -10.04 12.21 -8.53
CA ALA A 84 -10.11 13.47 -7.82
C ALA A 84 -10.62 13.28 -6.38
N LEU A 85 -11.66 12.46 -6.18
CA LEU A 85 -12.19 12.07 -4.88
C LEU A 85 -11.15 11.33 -4.03
N SER A 86 -10.38 10.42 -4.64
CA SER A 86 -9.32 9.69 -3.94
C SER A 86 -8.21 10.63 -3.48
N ALA A 87 -7.75 11.50 -4.37
CA ALA A 87 -6.76 12.52 -4.06
C ALA A 87 -7.26 13.48 -2.97
N PHE A 88 -8.54 13.89 -3.05
CA PHE A 88 -9.18 14.73 -2.04
C PHE A 88 -9.21 14.05 -0.68
N ALA A 89 -9.58 12.76 -0.61
CA ALA A 89 -9.58 11.98 0.64
C ALA A 89 -8.17 11.80 1.23
N CYS A 90 -7.12 11.80 0.41
CA CYS A 90 -5.73 11.74 0.88
C CYS A 90 -5.21 13.11 1.33
N TRP A 91 -5.71 14.19 0.74
CA TRP A 91 -5.23 15.55 0.99
C TRP A 91 -5.96 16.25 2.15
N ALA A 92 -7.29 16.24 2.13
CA ALA A 92 -8.11 17.04 3.02
C ALA A 92 -7.97 16.62 4.49
N SER A 93 -8.05 17.57 5.41
CA SER A 93 -8.23 17.24 6.83
C SER A 93 -9.67 16.76 7.08
N ASP A 94 -9.92 16.10 8.21
CA ASP A 94 -11.26 15.61 8.55
C ASP A 94 -12.27 16.77 8.66
N ALA A 95 -11.82 17.96 9.04
CA ALA A 95 -12.64 19.16 9.14
C ALA A 95 -12.97 19.78 7.77
N ASP A 96 -12.19 19.46 6.74
CA ASP A 96 -12.34 20.03 5.39
C ASP A 96 -13.15 19.11 4.45
N LEU A 97 -13.56 17.94 4.93
CA LEU A 97 -14.39 17.02 4.15
C LEU A 97 -15.78 17.63 3.91
N PRO A 98 -16.24 17.69 2.64
CA PRO A 98 -17.59 18.14 2.32
C PRO A 98 -18.67 17.29 3.00
N ASP A 99 -19.72 17.98 3.44
CA ASP A 99 -20.93 17.32 3.95
C ASP A 99 -21.67 16.59 2.83
N LEU A 100 -21.75 15.27 2.96
CA LEU A 100 -22.39 14.38 2.00
C LEU A 100 -23.93 14.51 1.95
N ARG A 101 -24.54 15.38 2.76
CA ARG A 101 -25.95 15.76 2.62
C ARG A 101 -26.19 16.68 1.40
N SER A 102 -25.15 17.29 0.84
CA SER A 102 -25.24 18.16 -0.33
C SER A 102 -24.31 17.69 -1.45
N VAL A 103 -24.88 17.03 -2.47
CA VAL A 103 -24.15 16.60 -3.68
C VAL A 103 -23.48 17.80 -4.34
N ASP A 104 -24.19 18.93 -4.47
CA ASP A 104 -23.64 20.13 -5.10
C ASP A 104 -22.43 20.70 -4.34
N ALA A 105 -22.44 20.64 -3.01
CA ALA A 105 -21.30 21.08 -2.21
C ALA A 105 -20.09 20.16 -2.40
N LEU A 106 -20.32 18.84 -2.44
CA LEU A 106 -19.30 17.84 -2.74
C LEU A 106 -18.69 18.07 -4.13
N VAL A 107 -19.52 18.16 -5.17
CA VAL A 107 -19.05 18.34 -6.55
C VAL A 107 -18.24 19.64 -6.67
N ARG A 108 -18.76 20.76 -6.16
CA ARG A 108 -18.03 22.04 -6.19
C ARG A 108 -16.69 21.98 -5.47
N ALA A 109 -16.61 21.33 -4.31
CA ALA A 109 -15.36 21.20 -3.56
C ALA A 109 -14.32 20.36 -4.32
N VAL A 110 -14.75 19.25 -4.91
CA VAL A 110 -13.88 18.32 -5.65
C VAL A 110 -13.44 18.93 -6.98
N GLU A 111 -14.32 19.61 -7.71
CA GLU A 111 -13.98 20.34 -8.94
C GLU A 111 -13.00 21.47 -8.65
N LYS A 112 -13.24 22.27 -7.60
CA LYS A 112 -12.32 23.32 -7.19
C LYS A 112 -10.94 22.74 -6.85
N PHE A 113 -10.88 21.65 -6.09
CA PHE A 113 -9.63 20.97 -5.79
C PHE A 113 -8.94 20.44 -7.05
N ARG A 114 -9.69 19.81 -7.96
CA ARG A 114 -9.14 19.33 -9.23
C ARG A 114 -8.51 20.48 -10.02
N ASP A 115 -9.21 21.60 -10.13
CA ASP A 115 -8.81 22.72 -10.98
C ASP A 115 -7.68 23.54 -10.34
N GLU A 116 -7.63 23.67 -9.01
CA GLU A 116 -6.61 24.46 -8.30
C GLU A 116 -5.37 23.64 -7.89
N VAL A 117 -5.54 22.35 -7.59
CA VAL A 117 -4.50 21.48 -7.01
C VAL A 117 -3.99 20.45 -8.00
N LEU A 118 -4.88 19.75 -8.71
CA LEU A 118 -4.48 18.64 -9.58
C LEU A 118 -4.08 19.09 -10.98
N GLN A 119 -4.70 20.15 -11.51
CA GLN A 119 -4.49 20.67 -12.87
C GLN A 119 -3.01 20.90 -13.26
N PRO A 120 -2.12 21.39 -12.37
CA PRO A 120 -0.71 21.58 -12.72
C PRO A 120 0.06 20.28 -12.95
N TYR A 121 -0.47 19.13 -12.54
CA TYR A 121 0.22 17.84 -12.57
C TYR A 121 -0.32 16.93 -13.66
N THR A 122 0.55 16.09 -14.21
CA THR A 122 0.13 15.07 -15.17
C THR A 122 -0.70 14.00 -14.49
N LEU A 123 -1.62 13.38 -15.24
CA LEU A 123 -2.44 12.28 -14.75
C LEU A 123 -1.59 11.16 -14.11
N SER A 124 -0.47 10.81 -14.73
CA SER A 124 0.44 9.77 -14.21
C SER A 124 1.04 10.13 -12.85
N GLN A 125 1.41 11.39 -12.61
CA GLN A 125 1.91 11.83 -11.31
C GLN A 125 0.83 11.77 -10.24
N VAL A 126 -0.39 12.19 -10.57
CA VAL A 126 -1.52 12.14 -9.63
C VAL A 126 -1.85 10.69 -9.27
N VAL A 127 -1.94 9.80 -10.27
CA VAL A 127 -2.19 8.38 -10.05
C VAL A 127 -1.10 7.75 -9.18
N ALA A 128 0.18 7.98 -9.48
CA ALA A 128 1.29 7.47 -8.70
C ALA A 128 1.20 7.87 -7.22
N ALA A 129 1.00 9.16 -6.95
CA ALA A 129 0.94 9.69 -5.59
C ALA A 129 -0.28 9.16 -4.82
N VAL A 130 -1.46 9.10 -5.46
CA VAL A 130 -2.68 8.57 -4.86
C VAL A 130 -2.57 7.07 -4.60
N SER A 131 -2.07 6.28 -5.56
CA SER A 131 -1.90 4.84 -5.40
C SER A 131 -0.91 4.50 -4.29
N TYR A 132 0.16 5.28 -4.12
CA TYR A 132 1.07 5.12 -3.00
C TYR A 132 0.39 5.44 -1.65
N ALA A 133 -0.29 6.58 -1.54
CA ALA A 133 -0.95 6.99 -0.31
C ALA A 133 -2.06 6.01 0.12
N MET A 134 -2.89 5.57 -0.83
CA MET A 134 -4.01 4.64 -0.61
C MET A 134 -3.51 3.21 -0.35
N ASP A 135 -2.72 2.68 -1.27
CA ASP A 135 -2.47 1.24 -1.41
C ASP A 135 -0.98 0.87 -1.30
N GLY A 136 -0.08 1.86 -1.33
CA GLY A 136 1.35 1.66 -1.09
C GLY A 136 2.09 1.24 -2.35
N ALA A 137 1.44 1.34 -3.51
CA ALA A 137 2.05 1.06 -4.81
C ALA A 137 3.05 2.18 -5.14
N ASP A 138 4.31 1.81 -5.38
CA ASP A 138 5.37 2.75 -5.77
C ASP A 138 5.79 2.48 -7.23
N PRO A 139 5.46 3.37 -8.19
CA PRO A 139 5.89 3.22 -9.57
C PRO A 139 7.37 3.57 -9.81
N ALA A 140 8.09 4.15 -8.85
CA ALA A 140 9.53 4.45 -8.98
C ALA A 140 10.44 3.28 -8.57
N ASP A 141 9.90 2.24 -7.94
CA ASP A 141 10.62 1.03 -7.50
C ASP A 141 10.90 0.01 -8.63
N GLY A 142 10.66 0.39 -9.89
CA GLY A 142 10.80 -0.51 -11.04
C GLY A 142 9.71 -1.59 -11.10
N GLU A 143 8.66 -1.46 -10.29
CA GLU A 143 7.38 -2.11 -10.57
C GLU A 143 6.81 -1.46 -11.83
N ASP A 144 7.07 -2.06 -12.99
CA ASP A 144 6.35 -1.72 -14.21
C ASP A 144 4.89 -2.17 -14.05
N ILE A 145 4.09 -1.32 -13.41
CA ILE A 145 2.65 -1.54 -13.18
C ILE A 145 1.90 -1.64 -14.53
N ALA A 146 2.49 -1.19 -15.65
CA ALA A 146 1.89 -1.34 -16.97
C ALA A 146 1.96 -2.77 -17.52
N ALA A 147 2.89 -3.61 -17.05
CA ALA A 147 3.14 -4.91 -17.66
C ALA A 147 2.33 -6.09 -17.07
N GLY A 148 1.45 -5.88 -16.07
CA GLY A 148 0.81 -7.04 -15.45
C GLY A 148 -0.38 -6.88 -14.53
N ARG A 149 -1.05 -5.71 -14.42
CA ARG A 149 -2.27 -5.62 -13.59
C ARG A 149 -3.42 -4.83 -14.22
N PRO A 150 -4.66 -5.14 -13.80
CA PRO A 150 -5.87 -4.64 -14.44
C PRO A 150 -5.85 -3.12 -14.42
N SER A 151 -6.36 -2.52 -15.50
CA SER A 151 -6.58 -1.08 -15.61
C SER A 151 -7.00 -0.47 -14.28
N VAL A 152 -6.52 0.74 -13.99
CA VAL A 152 -7.05 1.65 -12.95
C VAL A 152 -8.56 1.83 -13.21
N LYS A 153 -9.34 0.89 -12.69
CA LYS A 153 -10.79 0.90 -12.62
C LYS A 153 -11.07 0.71 -11.15
N ASN A 154 -11.12 1.85 -10.47
CA ASN A 154 -11.44 1.99 -9.06
C ASN A 154 -10.33 1.41 -8.15
N PRO A 155 -9.99 2.06 -7.02
CA PRO A 155 -9.39 1.27 -5.95
C PRO A 155 -10.40 0.15 -5.64
N PRO A 156 -9.93 -1.08 -5.38
CA PRO A 156 -10.82 -2.23 -5.33
C PRO A 156 -12.00 -1.91 -4.41
N ALA A 157 -13.23 -2.09 -4.89
CA ALA A 157 -14.44 -1.94 -4.06
C ALA A 157 -14.34 -2.77 -2.77
N GLU A 158 -13.48 -3.80 -2.78
CA GLU A 158 -13.06 -4.60 -1.64
C GLU A 158 -12.37 -3.79 -0.53
N THR A 159 -11.50 -2.81 -0.83
CA THR A 159 -10.81 -1.99 0.20
C THR A 159 -11.79 -1.07 0.94
N LEU A 160 -12.82 -0.56 0.24
CA LEU A 160 -13.86 0.30 0.84
C LEU A 160 -14.89 -0.48 1.66
N SER A 161 -15.38 -1.61 1.12
CA SER A 161 -16.24 -2.53 1.86
C SER A 161 -15.52 -3.13 3.08
N ALA A 162 -14.21 -3.36 2.97
CA ALA A 162 -13.38 -3.76 4.08
C ALA A 162 -13.22 -2.66 5.14
N ALA A 163 -13.20 -1.38 4.79
CA ALA A 163 -13.06 -0.28 5.76
C ALA A 163 -14.23 -0.25 6.76
N TRP A 164 -15.48 -0.37 6.27
CA TRP A 164 -16.68 -0.48 7.13
C TRP A 164 -16.64 -1.72 8.04
N SER A 165 -16.22 -2.85 7.48
CA SER A 165 -16.08 -4.10 8.23
C SER A 165 -15.02 -3.98 9.32
N VAL A 166 -13.85 -3.41 9.01
CA VAL A 166 -12.75 -3.19 9.96
C VAL A 166 -13.14 -2.18 11.04
N PHE A 167 -13.86 -1.11 10.69
CA PHE A 167 -14.43 -0.16 11.65
C PHE A 167 -15.37 -0.85 12.65
N ALA A 168 -16.37 -1.60 12.15
CA ALA A 168 -17.32 -2.32 12.99
C ALA A 168 -16.62 -3.30 13.94
N HIS A 169 -15.55 -3.94 13.48
CA HIS A 169 -14.73 -4.82 14.32
C HIS A 169 -13.94 -4.05 15.38
N CYS A 170 -13.35 -2.90 15.05
CA CYS A 170 -12.64 -2.07 16.04
C CYS A 170 -13.57 -1.68 17.19
N VAL A 171 -14.78 -1.22 16.86
CA VAL A 171 -15.81 -0.90 17.86
C VAL A 171 -16.24 -2.16 18.63
N GLY A 172 -16.41 -3.29 17.94
CA GLY A 172 -16.77 -4.57 18.55
C GLY A 172 -15.75 -5.11 19.57
N VAL A 173 -14.46 -4.77 19.43
CA VAL A 173 -13.40 -5.10 20.41
C VAL A 173 -13.21 -4.03 21.49
N GLY A 174 -14.13 -3.07 21.58
CA GLY A 174 -14.16 -2.07 22.65
C GLY A 174 -13.39 -0.78 22.36
N GLN A 175 -12.96 -0.53 21.12
CA GLN A 175 -12.48 0.81 20.76
C GLN A 175 -13.63 1.81 20.72
N ASP A 176 -13.36 3.02 21.17
CA ASP A 176 -14.25 4.15 20.96
C ASP A 176 -14.41 4.43 19.46
N ALA A 177 -15.64 4.73 19.03
CA ALA A 177 -15.94 4.94 17.61
C ALA A 177 -15.18 6.14 17.03
N ASP A 178 -15.04 7.23 17.79
CA ASP A 178 -14.31 8.43 17.36
C ASP A 178 -12.81 8.18 17.28
N ALA A 179 -12.29 7.30 18.13
CA ALA A 179 -10.91 6.82 18.03
C ALA A 179 -10.73 5.90 16.80
N ALA A 180 -11.68 5.00 16.55
CA ALA A 180 -11.58 4.03 15.46
C ALA A 180 -11.58 4.71 14.08
N VAL A 181 -12.43 5.72 13.84
CA VAL A 181 -12.47 6.43 12.56
C VAL A 181 -11.19 7.19 12.24
N LYS A 182 -10.37 7.53 13.24
CA LYS A 182 -9.09 8.25 13.07
C LYS A 182 -7.92 7.34 12.73
N LEU A 183 -8.10 6.02 12.82
CA LEU A 183 -7.06 5.06 12.46
C LEU A 183 -6.92 4.97 10.94
N THR A 184 -5.70 4.84 10.43
CA THR A 184 -5.50 4.36 9.05
C THR A 184 -5.96 2.91 8.95
N TYR A 185 -6.36 2.46 7.76
CA TYR A 185 -6.78 1.08 7.52
C TYR A 185 -5.74 0.07 8.03
N ARG A 186 -4.45 0.31 7.77
CA ARG A 186 -3.35 -0.55 8.25
C ARG A 186 -3.26 -0.62 9.77
N ASN A 187 -3.40 0.52 10.45
CA ASN A 187 -3.35 0.57 11.91
C ASN A 187 -4.58 -0.08 12.54
N ALA A 188 -5.76 0.06 11.92
CA ALA A 188 -6.97 -0.62 12.36
C ALA A 188 -6.88 -2.15 12.19
N VAL A 189 -6.39 -2.63 11.05
CA VAL A 189 -6.13 -4.07 10.82
C VAL A 189 -5.08 -4.62 11.79
N ALA A 190 -4.06 -3.83 12.12
CA ALA A 190 -3.06 -4.20 13.12
C ALA A 190 -3.67 -4.34 14.53
N LEU A 191 -4.53 -3.39 14.94
CA LEU A 191 -5.25 -3.47 16.22
C LEU A 191 -6.19 -4.68 16.27
N PHE A 192 -6.90 -4.97 15.18
CA PHE A 192 -7.73 -6.17 15.07
C PHE A 192 -6.91 -7.45 15.28
N ALA A 193 -5.78 -7.58 14.58
CA ALA A 193 -4.93 -8.75 14.71
C ALA A 193 -4.44 -8.94 16.16
N LEU A 194 -4.15 -7.86 16.88
CA LEU A 194 -3.73 -7.91 18.28
C LEU A 194 -4.87 -8.26 19.24
N ALA A 195 -6.07 -7.74 19.01
CA ALA A 195 -7.24 -8.09 19.80
C ALA A 195 -7.56 -9.58 19.66
N ALA A 196 -7.59 -10.10 18.43
CA ALA A 196 -7.85 -11.52 18.20
C ALA A 196 -6.74 -12.45 18.75
N MET A 197 -5.46 -12.03 18.71
CA MET A 197 -4.37 -12.75 19.41
C MET A 197 -4.55 -12.78 20.93
N ARG A 198 -5.04 -11.70 21.55
CA ARG A 198 -5.29 -11.64 23.01
C ARG A 198 -6.44 -12.55 23.46
N GLU A 199 -7.43 -12.74 22.60
CA GLU A 199 -8.58 -13.63 22.83
C GLU A 199 -8.29 -15.11 22.50
N GLY A 200 -7.04 -15.46 22.17
CA GLY A 200 -6.64 -16.83 21.86
C GLY A 200 -7.21 -17.36 20.54
N VAL A 201 -7.71 -16.47 19.67
CA VAL A 201 -8.16 -16.83 18.32
C VAL A 201 -6.93 -17.02 17.45
N ASP A 202 -6.73 -18.24 16.96
CA ASP A 202 -5.66 -18.58 16.03
C ASP A 202 -5.99 -17.94 14.66
N ILE A 203 -5.44 -16.76 14.39
CA ILE A 203 -5.56 -16.08 13.10
C ILE A 203 -4.62 -16.75 12.09
N ALA A 204 -4.79 -18.05 11.87
CA ALA A 204 -4.10 -18.79 10.85
C ALA A 204 -4.75 -18.51 9.48
N LYS A 205 -4.36 -17.40 8.84
CA LYS A 205 -4.38 -17.13 7.38
C LYS A 205 -3.62 -15.83 7.06
N ASP A 206 -2.53 -15.80 6.31
CA ASP A 206 -1.21 -16.40 6.58
C ASP A 206 -0.20 -15.29 6.22
N LYS A 207 0.08 -14.37 7.17
CA LYS A 207 1.02 -13.24 6.97
C LYS A 207 2.45 -13.73 6.73
N HIS A 208 2.75 -14.94 7.19
CA HIS A 208 3.97 -15.64 6.84
C HIS A 208 3.95 -16.03 5.36
N ALA A 209 2.84 -16.52 4.78
CA ALA A 209 2.73 -16.76 3.34
C ALA A 209 2.84 -15.49 2.49
N THR A 210 2.30 -14.35 2.94
CA THR A 210 2.50 -13.06 2.23
C THR A 210 3.96 -12.61 2.30
N ALA A 211 4.56 -12.58 3.49
CA ALA A 211 5.97 -12.23 3.65
C ALA A 211 6.89 -13.20 2.88
N LEU A 212 6.55 -14.49 2.87
CA LEU A 212 7.26 -15.53 2.12
C LEU A 212 7.05 -15.36 0.62
N GLY A 213 5.86 -14.95 0.17
CA GLY A 213 5.57 -14.58 -1.21
C GLY A 213 6.43 -13.39 -1.66
N ASP A 214 6.47 -12.31 -0.87
CA ASP A 214 7.30 -11.13 -1.13
C ASP A 214 8.79 -11.48 -1.14
N TYR A 215 9.22 -12.36 -0.23
CA TYR A 215 10.57 -12.89 -0.18
C TYR A 215 10.92 -13.70 -1.44
N CYS A 216 10.07 -14.64 -1.84
CA CYS A 216 10.25 -15.45 -3.04
C CYS A 216 10.26 -14.60 -4.32
N CYS A 217 9.39 -13.59 -4.41
CA CYS A 217 9.39 -12.63 -5.51
C CYS A 217 10.69 -11.82 -5.56
N THR A 218 11.15 -11.32 -4.41
CA THR A 218 12.43 -10.60 -4.31
C THR A 218 13.60 -11.47 -4.76
N LEU A 219 13.65 -12.73 -4.31
CA LEU A 219 14.68 -13.68 -4.71
C LEU A 219 14.62 -13.99 -6.22
N ALA A 220 13.43 -14.19 -6.77
CA ALA A 220 13.23 -14.47 -8.19
C ALA A 220 13.65 -13.29 -9.08
N GLN A 221 13.33 -12.06 -8.70
CA GLN A 221 13.73 -10.84 -9.42
C GLN A 221 15.26 -10.67 -9.43
N ILE A 222 15.91 -10.85 -8.27
CA ILE A 222 17.37 -10.82 -8.17
C ILE A 222 17.97 -11.88 -9.09
N LYS A 223 17.44 -13.11 -9.03
CA LYS A 223 17.94 -14.22 -9.86
C LYS A 223 17.78 -13.97 -11.35
N ALA A 224 16.62 -13.48 -11.79
CA ALA A 224 16.33 -13.17 -13.19
C ALA A 224 17.29 -12.11 -13.74
N ARG A 225 17.44 -10.98 -13.02
CA ARG A 225 18.37 -9.91 -13.40
C ARG A 225 19.82 -10.40 -13.49
N LEU A 226 20.26 -11.24 -12.55
CA LEU A 226 21.62 -11.79 -12.56
C LEU A 226 21.84 -12.77 -13.71
N LEU A 227 20.82 -13.56 -14.08
CA LEU A 227 20.87 -14.45 -15.23
C LEU A 227 20.92 -13.68 -16.56
N GLU A 228 20.14 -12.61 -16.68
CA GLU A 228 20.16 -11.72 -17.85
C GLU A 228 21.53 -11.04 -18.00
N ALA A 229 22.08 -10.49 -16.92
CA ALA A 229 23.41 -9.90 -16.92
C ALA A 229 24.49 -10.91 -17.34
N ARG A 230 24.39 -12.16 -16.86
CA ARG A 230 25.29 -13.25 -17.24
C ARG A 230 25.14 -13.63 -18.72
N ALA A 231 23.92 -13.66 -19.23
CA ALA A 231 23.65 -13.96 -20.63
C ALA A 231 24.16 -12.85 -21.56
N ALA A 232 24.05 -11.58 -21.14
CA ALA A 232 24.61 -10.43 -21.85
C ALA A 232 26.15 -10.50 -21.90
N ALA A 233 26.81 -10.73 -20.76
CA ALA A 233 28.26 -10.87 -20.69
C ALA A 233 28.80 -11.98 -21.60
N ARG A 234 28.12 -13.14 -21.65
CA ARG A 234 28.49 -14.25 -22.55
C ARG A 234 28.34 -13.93 -24.05
N LYS A 235 27.45 -13.01 -24.41
CA LYS A 235 27.29 -12.56 -25.81
C LYS A 235 28.35 -11.54 -26.20
N GLU A 236 28.92 -10.81 -25.25
CA GLU A 236 30.03 -9.88 -25.50
C GLU A 236 31.38 -10.61 -25.58
N GLU A 237 31.48 -11.81 -24.99
CA GLU A 237 32.67 -12.68 -25.04
C GLU A 237 32.71 -13.64 -26.25
N ALA A 238 31.60 -13.78 -26.99
CA ALA A 238 31.44 -14.71 -28.11
C ALA A 238 31.46 -14.00 -29.47
#